data_AF-A0A4D7K4M0-F1
#
_entry.id   AF-A0A4D7K4M0-F1
#
_cell.length_a   1.000
_cell.length_b   1.000
_cell.length_c   1.000
_cell.angle_alpha   90.00
_cell.angle_beta   90.00
_cell.angle_gamma   90.00
#
_symmetry.space_group_name_H-M   'P 1'
#
loop_
_entity.id
_entity.type
_entity.pdbx_description
1 polymer ?
#
loop_
_entity_poly.entity_id
_entity_poly.type
_entity_poly.pdbx_seq_one_letter_code
_entity_poly.pdbx_strand_id
1 'polypeptide(L)'
;MKIKYQAIFLLALLTLTSCNKKFSDLNFNFGKKKKLKVETLTFNYLKAKGKIKLETDASETNATVNIRVKKDSLIWMSLGSAIGIEGGRVLINRDSMVMMNRLEKNIEYLVLRSFPKNIKSNSILI
;
A
#
# COMPACT_ATOMS: atom_id res chain seq x y z
N MET A 1 4.07 -16.93 52.63
CA MET A 1 2.84 -16.74 51.81
C MET A 1 3.01 -15.77 50.61
N LYS A 2 4.24 -15.51 50.11
CA LYS A 2 4.49 -14.53 49.01
C LYS A 2 4.80 -15.17 47.64
N ILE A 3 5.29 -16.43 47.64
CA ILE A 3 5.69 -17.17 46.42
C ILE A 3 4.50 -17.62 45.55
N LYS A 4 3.33 -17.91 46.15
CA LYS A 4 2.14 -18.35 45.38
C LYS A 4 1.60 -17.25 44.46
N TYR A 5 1.57 -16.00 44.92
CA TYR A 5 1.07 -14.87 44.13
C TYR A 5 2.05 -14.46 43.02
N GLN A 6 3.35 -14.64 43.23
CA GLN A 6 4.36 -14.37 42.21
C GLN A 6 4.23 -15.35 41.03
N ALA A 7 4.00 -16.64 41.29
CA ALA A 7 3.77 -17.64 40.24
C ALA A 7 2.45 -17.39 39.47
N ILE A 8 1.39 -16.96 40.16
CA ILE A 8 0.10 -16.65 39.54
C ILE A 8 0.20 -15.39 38.66
N PHE A 9 0.96 -14.37 39.08
CA PHE A 9 1.19 -13.16 38.31
C PHE A 9 2.02 -13.43 37.04
N LEU A 10 3.01 -14.31 37.13
CA LEU A 10 3.84 -14.73 35.98
C LEU A 10 3.03 -15.56 34.97
N LEU A 11 2.13 -16.44 35.44
CA LEU A 11 1.28 -17.27 34.59
C LEU A 11 0.18 -16.45 33.87
N ALA A 12 -0.33 -15.40 34.51
CA ALA A 12 -1.31 -14.48 33.91
C ALA A 12 -0.71 -13.61 32.79
N LEU A 13 0.59 -13.32 32.83
CA LEU A 13 1.27 -12.52 31.81
C LEU A 13 1.47 -13.30 30.49
N LEU A 14 1.52 -14.63 30.56
CA LEU A 14 1.69 -15.52 29.40
C LEU A 14 0.40 -15.71 28.56
N THR A 15 -0.78 -15.36 29.08
CA THR A 15 -2.05 -15.60 28.39
C THR A 15 -2.56 -14.39 27.59
N LEU A 16 -1.89 -13.24 27.67
CA LEU A 16 -2.30 -12.00 26.97
C LEU A 16 -1.72 -11.85 25.55
N THR A 17 -0.91 -12.79 25.06
CA THR A 17 -0.39 -12.76 23.69
C THR A 17 -1.30 -13.53 22.72
N SER A 18 -2.54 -13.08 22.54
CA SER A 18 -3.38 -13.56 21.43
C SER A 18 -4.26 -12.45 20.87
N CYS A 19 -3.69 -11.70 19.92
CA CYS A 19 -4.47 -11.18 18.80
C CYS A 19 -3.55 -10.82 17.64
N ASN A 20 -3.22 -11.82 16.82
CA ASN A 20 -3.10 -11.62 15.39
C ASN A 20 -4.14 -12.52 14.74
N LYS A 21 -5.32 -11.98 14.46
CA LYS A 21 -6.34 -12.66 13.65
C LYS A 21 -5.73 -12.85 12.25
N LYS A 22 -5.07 -13.98 12.02
CA LYS A 22 -4.78 -14.44 10.66
C LYS A 22 -6.13 -14.85 10.08
N PHE A 23 -6.63 -14.04 9.15
CA PHE A 23 -7.85 -14.30 8.40
C PHE A 23 -7.61 -15.53 7.53
N SER A 24 -7.91 -16.71 8.08
CA SER A 24 -7.80 -17.99 7.40
C SER A 24 -8.96 -18.14 6.42
N ASP A 25 -8.58 -18.26 5.15
CA ASP A 25 -9.25 -19.05 4.11
C ASP A 25 -10.74 -18.74 3.85
N LEU A 26 -10.98 -17.72 3.03
CA LEU A 26 -12.19 -17.67 2.22
C LEU A 26 -12.07 -18.70 1.10
N ASN A 27 -12.73 -19.84 1.28
CA ASN A 27 -13.00 -20.81 0.22
C ASN A 27 -13.97 -20.18 -0.81
N PHE A 28 -13.44 -19.37 -1.71
CA PHE A 28 -14.18 -18.82 -2.84
C PHE A 28 -14.44 -19.95 -3.85
N ASN A 29 -15.62 -20.54 -3.75
CA ASN A 29 -16.11 -21.49 -4.74
C ASN A 29 -16.31 -20.76 -6.09
N PHE A 30 -15.29 -20.84 -6.95
CA PHE A 30 -15.16 -20.15 -8.24
C PHE A 30 -16.24 -20.55 -9.26
N GLY A 31 -17.08 -21.53 -8.93
CA GLY A 31 -18.11 -22.10 -9.82
C GLY A 31 -19.41 -21.29 -9.94
N LYS A 32 -19.64 -20.29 -9.08
CA LYS A 32 -20.80 -19.39 -9.23
C LYS A 32 -20.33 -17.98 -9.58
N LYS A 33 -20.28 -17.68 -10.87
CA LYS A 33 -20.12 -16.31 -11.41
C LYS A 33 -21.35 -15.49 -10.98
N LYS A 34 -21.39 -15.02 -9.73
CA LYS A 34 -22.27 -13.93 -9.35
C LYS A 34 -21.86 -12.74 -10.24
N LYS A 35 -22.82 -12.21 -10.99
CA LYS A 35 -22.64 -10.99 -11.78
C LYS A 35 -22.12 -9.92 -10.81
N LEU A 36 -20.85 -9.57 -10.93
CA LEU A 36 -20.23 -8.57 -10.05
C LEU A 36 -20.94 -7.26 -10.34
N LYS A 37 -21.77 -6.82 -9.40
CA LYS A 37 -22.39 -5.49 -9.46
C LYS A 37 -21.25 -4.50 -9.23
N VAL A 38 -20.78 -3.89 -10.30
CA VAL A 38 -19.78 -2.82 -10.22
C VAL A 38 -20.47 -1.64 -9.54
N GLU A 39 -20.22 -1.49 -8.24
CA GLU A 39 -20.73 -0.38 -7.46
C GLU A 39 -19.71 0.76 -7.51
N THR A 40 -20.16 1.95 -7.85
CA THR A 40 -19.29 3.13 -7.90
C THR A 40 -18.89 3.51 -6.49
N LEU A 41 -17.61 3.31 -6.17
CA LEU A 41 -17.03 3.69 -4.87
C LEU A 41 -17.14 5.20 -4.67
N THR A 42 -18.00 5.62 -3.74
CA THR A 42 -18.14 7.02 -3.33
C THR A 42 -17.30 7.27 -2.08
N PHE A 43 -16.22 8.04 -2.20
CA PHE A 43 -15.32 8.36 -1.08
C PHE A 43 -14.81 9.79 -1.17
N ASN A 44 -14.53 10.41 -0.03
CA ASN A 44 -13.83 11.71 0.04
C ASN A 44 -12.32 11.53 0.20
N TYR A 45 -11.93 10.56 1.03
CA TYR A 45 -10.56 10.16 1.27
C TYR A 45 -10.44 8.65 1.17
N LEU A 46 -9.41 8.17 0.49
CA LEU A 46 -9.08 6.76 0.39
C LEU A 46 -7.64 6.56 0.85
N LYS A 47 -7.42 5.57 1.71
CA LYS A 47 -6.08 5.12 2.11
C LYS A 47 -5.93 3.69 1.63
N ALA A 48 -4.87 3.42 0.88
CA ALA A 48 -4.51 2.08 0.45
C ALA A 48 -3.04 1.82 0.78
N LYS A 49 -2.72 0.56 1.08
CA LYS A 49 -1.36 0.10 1.33
C LYS A 49 -1.11 -1.14 0.49
N GLY A 50 -0.10 -1.09 -0.36
CA GLY A 50 0.35 -2.20 -1.18
C GLY A 50 1.70 -2.72 -0.72
N LYS A 51 1.91 -4.03 -0.82
CA LYS A 51 3.23 -4.64 -0.73
C LYS A 51 3.59 -5.18 -2.11
N ILE A 52 4.78 -4.85 -2.58
CA ILE A 52 5.31 -5.23 -3.89
C ILE A 52 6.56 -6.06 -3.61
N LYS A 53 6.59 -7.28 -4.15
CA LYS A 53 7.76 -8.14 -4.13
C LYS A 53 8.38 -8.08 -5.52
N LEU A 54 9.60 -7.56 -5.62
CA LEU A 54 10.35 -7.51 -6.86
C LEU A 54 11.38 -8.64 -6.82
N GLU A 55 11.25 -9.59 -7.73
CA GLU A 55 12.19 -10.70 -7.90
C GLU A 55 12.99 -10.45 -9.18
N THR A 56 14.30 -10.36 -9.02
CA THR A 56 15.29 -10.30 -10.12
C THR A 56 16.28 -11.43 -9.91
N ASP A 57 16.95 -11.88 -10.99
CA ASP A 57 17.92 -12.99 -10.94
C ASP A 57 19.00 -12.81 -9.86
N ALA A 58 19.34 -11.56 -9.52
CA ALA A 58 20.35 -11.22 -8.53
C ALA A 58 19.80 -10.87 -7.13
N SER A 59 18.51 -10.52 -6.99
CA SER A 59 17.98 -10.07 -5.70
C SER A 59 16.46 -10.09 -5.58
N GLU A 60 15.99 -10.33 -4.36
CA GLU A 60 14.60 -10.15 -3.94
C GLU A 60 14.48 -8.84 -3.15
N THR A 61 13.69 -7.89 -3.66
CA THR A 61 13.43 -6.60 -3.00
C THR A 61 11.96 -6.45 -2.63
N ASN A 62 11.69 -6.29 -1.35
CA ASN A 62 10.35 -6.01 -0.84
C ASN A 62 10.13 -4.51 -0.68
N ALA A 63 9.15 -3.97 -1.39
CA ALA A 63 8.73 -2.57 -1.32
C ALA A 63 7.30 -2.47 -0.77
N THR A 64 7.03 -1.40 -0.02
CA THR A 64 5.71 -1.04 0.47
C THR A 64 5.33 0.31 -0.10
N VAL A 65 4.14 0.38 -0.69
CA VAL A 65 3.53 1.60 -1.20
C VAL A 65 2.40 2.01 -0.29
N ASN A 66 2.40 3.26 0.16
CA ASN A 66 1.27 3.87 0.85
C ASN A 66 0.63 4.92 -0.05
N ILE A 67 -0.65 4.75 -0.37
CA ILE A 67 -1.41 5.63 -1.25
C ILE A 67 -2.48 6.32 -0.40
N ARG A 68 -2.59 7.64 -0.56
CA ARG A 68 -3.63 8.47 0.03
C ARG A 68 -4.25 9.30 -1.08
N VAL A 69 -5.55 9.17 -1.26
CA VAL A 69 -6.29 9.89 -2.28
C VAL A 69 -7.28 10.80 -1.58
N LYS A 70 -7.30 12.08 -1.94
CA LYS A 70 -8.43 12.98 -1.73
C LYS A 70 -9.15 13.07 -3.06
N LYS A 71 -10.44 12.73 -3.06
CA LYS A 71 -11.25 12.65 -4.28
C LYS A 71 -11.08 13.91 -5.13
N ASP A 72 -10.93 13.66 -6.42
CA ASP A 72 -10.76 14.62 -7.51
C ASP A 72 -9.56 15.56 -7.41
N SER A 73 -8.78 15.60 -6.32
CA SER A 73 -7.85 16.72 -6.06
C SER A 73 -6.41 16.33 -5.83
N LEU A 74 -6.17 15.29 -5.04
CA LEU A 74 -4.84 14.97 -4.56
C LEU A 74 -4.62 13.47 -4.50
N ILE A 75 -3.52 13.00 -5.05
CA ILE A 75 -2.99 11.67 -4.79
C ILE A 75 -1.60 11.84 -4.19
N TRP A 76 -1.39 11.29 -3.01
CA TRP A 76 -0.11 11.24 -2.33
C TRP A 76 0.34 9.79 -2.21
N MET A 77 1.54 9.50 -2.67
CA MET A 77 2.14 8.18 -2.63
C MET A 77 3.50 8.25 -1.95
N SER A 78 3.79 7.27 -1.11
CA SER A 78 5.15 7.03 -0.60
C SER A 78 5.57 5.60 -0.84
N LEU A 79 6.79 5.42 -1.30
CA LEU A 79 7.43 4.14 -1.57
C LEU A 79 8.59 3.96 -0.60
N GLY A 80 8.64 2.85 0.09
CA GLY A 80 9.77 2.51 0.97
C GLY A 80 9.95 1.00 1.10
N SER A 81 11.15 0.58 1.44
CA SER A 81 11.45 -0.80 1.81
C SER A 81 10.87 -1.13 3.19
N ALA A 82 10.70 -2.42 3.48
CA ALA A 82 10.36 -2.92 4.80
C ALA A 82 11.37 -2.48 5.89
N ILE A 83 12.62 -2.17 5.51
CA ILE A 83 13.74 -1.82 6.41
C ILE A 83 13.84 -0.29 6.66
N GLY A 84 12.77 0.47 6.42
CA GLY A 84 12.72 1.90 6.74
C GLY A 84 13.50 2.82 5.78
N ILE A 85 14.13 2.27 4.74
CA ILE A 85 14.70 3.04 3.64
C ILE A 85 13.54 3.50 2.74
N GLU A 86 13.30 4.80 2.68
CA GLU A 86 12.27 5.39 1.83
C GLU A 86 12.86 5.64 0.43
N GLY A 87 12.27 5.02 -0.60
CA GLY A 87 12.74 5.14 -1.98
C GLY A 87 12.30 6.45 -2.62
N GLY A 88 11.06 6.88 -2.38
CA GLY A 88 10.57 8.13 -2.93
C GLY A 88 9.13 8.48 -2.54
N ARG A 89 8.73 9.70 -2.92
CA ARG A 89 7.36 10.21 -2.74
C ARG A 89 6.86 10.81 -4.04
N VAL A 90 5.56 10.69 -4.27
CA VAL A 90 4.88 11.30 -5.42
C VAL A 90 3.66 12.05 -4.92
N LEU A 91 3.54 13.31 -5.33
CA LEU A 91 2.38 14.17 -5.11
C LEU A 91 1.77 14.50 -6.47
N ILE A 92 0.56 14.02 -6.72
CA ILE A 92 -0.18 14.30 -7.95
C ILE A 92 -1.36 15.21 -7.60
N ASN A 93 -1.35 16.39 -8.20
CA ASN A 93 -2.48 17.32 -8.25
C ASN A 93 -3.15 17.21 -9.63
N ARG A 94 -4.26 17.93 -9.81
CA ARG A 94 -4.96 18.02 -11.11
C ARG A 94 -4.07 18.52 -12.25
N ASP A 95 -3.17 19.46 -11.95
CA ASP A 95 -2.39 20.17 -12.97
C ASP A 95 -0.90 19.86 -12.94
N SER A 96 -0.43 19.17 -11.90
CA SER A 96 1.00 18.97 -11.65
C SER A 96 1.27 17.66 -10.94
N MET A 97 2.45 17.10 -11.20
CA MET A 97 3.03 15.98 -10.48
C MET A 97 4.38 16.42 -9.91
N VAL A 98 4.64 16.09 -8.66
CA VAL A 98 5.94 16.30 -8.01
C VAL A 98 6.45 14.93 -7.57
N MET A 99 7.64 14.57 -8.01
CA MET A 99 8.31 13.35 -7.62
C MET A 99 9.55 13.71 -6.80
N MET A 100 9.72 13.08 -5.65
CA MET A 100 10.90 13.22 -4.81
C MET A 100 11.58 11.86 -4.72
N ASN A 101 12.76 11.74 -5.32
CA ASN A 101 13.63 10.60 -5.17
C ASN A 101 14.45 10.79 -3.88
N ARG A 102 14.21 9.96 -2.87
CA ARG A 102 14.92 10.06 -1.58
C ARG A 102 16.28 9.35 -1.59
N LEU A 103 16.52 8.46 -2.55
CA LEU A 103 17.81 7.80 -2.75
C LEU A 103 18.83 8.79 -3.32
N GLU A 104 18.43 9.51 -4.36
CA GLU A 104 19.28 10.48 -5.06
C GLU A 104 19.15 11.91 -4.52
N LYS A 105 18.20 12.15 -3.60
CA LYS A 105 17.89 13.46 -3.00
C LYS A 105 17.47 14.52 -4.02
N ASN A 106 16.84 14.10 -5.11
CA ASN A 106 16.38 14.97 -6.18
C ASN A 106 14.85 15.16 -6.13
N ILE A 107 14.38 16.33 -6.58
CA ILE A 107 12.96 16.66 -6.70
C ILE A 107 12.69 17.05 -8.15
N GLU A 108 11.76 16.37 -8.78
CA GLU A 108 11.31 16.63 -10.14
C GLU A 108 9.89 17.17 -10.13
N TYR A 109 9.67 18.25 -10.89
CA TYR A 109 8.38 18.91 -11.02
C TYR A 109 7.90 18.80 -12.47
N LEU A 110 6.72 18.23 -12.66
CA LEU A 110 6.11 18.01 -13.96
C LEU A 110 4.73 18.68 -14.01
N VAL A 111 4.48 19.48 -15.04
CA VAL A 111 3.16 20.07 -15.28
C VAL A 111 2.37 19.12 -16.19
N LEU A 112 1.18 18.70 -15.78
CA LEU A 112 0.40 17.73 -16.57
C LEU A 112 -0.15 18.34 -17.87
N ARG A 113 -0.30 19.67 -17.92
CA ARG A 113 -0.72 20.39 -19.14
C ARG A 113 0.28 20.30 -20.29
N SER A 114 1.54 19.98 -20.03
CA SER A 114 2.57 19.83 -21.07
C SER A 114 2.65 18.42 -21.67
N PHE A 115 1.90 17.43 -21.14
CA PHE A 115 1.83 16.12 -21.77
C PHE A 115 0.92 16.17 -23.02
N PRO A 116 1.41 15.75 -24.19
CA PRO A 116 0.56 15.65 -25.38
C PRO A 116 -0.59 14.68 -25.10
N LYS A 117 -1.84 15.17 -25.21
CA LYS A 117 -3.07 14.42 -24.90
C LYS A 117 -3.35 13.22 -25.82
N ASN A 118 -2.36 12.77 -26.61
CA ASN A 118 -2.54 11.84 -27.73
C ASN A 118 -1.76 10.53 -27.55
N ILE A 119 -1.68 10.03 -26.31
CA ILE A 119 -1.22 8.66 -26.06
C ILE A 119 -2.41 7.75 -26.37
N LYS A 120 -2.45 7.20 -27.59
CA LYS A 120 -3.44 6.18 -27.97
C LYS A 120 -3.28 4.96 -27.07
N SER A 121 -4.35 4.58 -26.37
CA SER A 121 -4.49 3.43 -25.47
C SER A 121 -4.33 2.04 -26.14
N ASN A 122 -3.77 1.97 -27.36
CA ASN A 122 -3.68 0.74 -28.14
C ASN A 122 -2.35 -0.02 -27.96
N SER A 123 -1.47 0.42 -27.05
CA SER A 123 -0.18 -0.22 -26.80
C SER A 123 -0.12 -1.07 -25.52
N ILE A 124 -1.28 -1.42 -24.94
CA ILE A 124 -1.35 -2.48 -23.93
C ILE A 124 -1.98 -3.70 -24.61
N LEU A 125 -1.16 -4.40 -25.39
CA LEU A 125 -1.37 -5.81 -25.69
C LEU A 125 -0.44 -6.58 -24.75
N ILE A 126 -1.03 -7.12 -23.68
CA ILE A 126 -0.52 -8.31 -23.00
C ILE A 126 -1.48 -9.41 -23.38
#